data_AF-A0A7J9L9S5-F1
#
_entry.id   AF-A0A7J9L9S5-F1
#
_cell.length_a   1.000
_cell.length_b   1.000
_cell.length_c   1.000
_cell.angle_alpha   90.00
_cell.angle_beta   90.00
_cell.angle_gamma   90.00
#
_symmetry.space_group_name_H-M   'P 1'
#
loop_
_entity.id
_entity.type
_entity.pdbx_description
1 polymer ?
#
loop_
_entity_poly.entity_id
_entity_poly.type
_entity_poly.pdbx_seq_one_letter_code
_entity_poly.pdbx_strand_id
1 'polypeptide(L)'
;MRLHTLLFSSLFLSYAVVLATAVQCGEGAGGGALGDIVSSELFEEMLPHRNDPYCPAANFYTYDAFIAAAKLYPDFAATGDNDTRKREVAAFLGQTSHVTT
;
A
#
# COMPACT_ATOMS: atom_id res chain seq x y z
N MET A 1 -7.85 33.74 33.55
CA MET A 1 -8.39 32.75 32.59
C MET A 1 -7.52 32.57 31.34
N ARG A 2 -6.17 32.71 31.43
CA ARG A 2 -5.25 32.57 30.27
C ARG A 2 -4.26 31.40 30.39
N LEU A 3 -4.31 30.64 31.49
CA LEU A 3 -3.45 29.46 31.71
C LEU A 3 -4.01 28.20 31.06
N HIS A 4 -5.34 28.04 31.03
CA HIS A 4 -5.99 26.88 30.43
C HIS A 4 -5.87 26.86 28.89
N THR A 5 -6.02 28.01 28.21
CA THR A 5 -5.95 28.09 26.74
C THR A 5 -4.58 27.73 26.18
N LEU A 6 -3.51 27.97 26.95
CA LEU A 6 -2.13 27.62 26.55
C LEU A 6 -1.85 26.12 26.70
N LEU A 7 -2.40 25.46 27.73
CA LEU A 7 -2.30 24.01 27.90
C LEU A 7 -3.05 23.24 26.81
N PHE A 8 -4.21 23.75 26.37
CA PHE A 8 -4.95 23.17 25.24
C PHE A 8 -4.19 23.33 23.92
N SER A 9 -3.52 24.46 23.70
CA SER A 9 -2.71 24.69 22.49
C SER A 9 -1.46 23.82 22.45
N SER A 10 -0.75 23.64 23.58
CA SER A 10 0.45 22.80 23.63
C SER A 10 0.15 21.31 23.44
N LEU A 11 -0.97 20.82 23.99
CA LEU A 11 -1.41 19.44 23.80
C LEU A 11 -1.85 19.17 22.34
N PHE A 12 -2.45 20.17 21.70
CA PHE A 12 -2.85 20.08 20.30
C PHE A 12 -1.64 20.05 19.36
N LEU A 13 -0.62 20.87 19.63
CA LEU A 13 0.63 20.84 18.87
C LEU A 13 1.42 19.53 19.08
N SER A 14 1.44 18.98 20.30
CA SER A 14 2.09 17.67 20.53
C SER A 14 1.38 16.53 19.80
N TYR A 15 0.04 16.55 19.74
CA TYR A 15 -0.72 15.54 19.00
C TYR A 15 -0.49 15.66 17.48
N ALA A 16 -0.44 16.89 16.95
CA ALA A 16 -0.16 17.13 15.54
C ALA A 16 1.25 16.69 15.11
N VAL A 17 2.27 16.90 15.98
CA VAL A 17 3.64 16.43 15.71
C VAL A 17 3.72 14.90 15.72
N VAL A 18 3.01 14.23 16.63
CA VAL A 18 2.97 12.75 16.69
C VAL A 18 2.29 12.15 15.46
N LEU A 19 1.24 12.79 14.92
CA LEU A 19 0.62 12.38 13.66
C LEU A 19 1.51 12.63 12.44
N ALA A 20 2.30 13.70 12.43
CA ALA A 20 3.18 14.03 11.31
C ALA A 20 4.41 13.10 11.19
N THR A 21 4.84 12.46 12.29
CA THR A 21 6.00 11.54 12.27
C THR A 21 5.65 10.08 12.03
N ALA A 22 4.36 9.73 11.88
CA ALA A 22 3.93 8.35 11.61
C ALA A 22 3.88 7.98 10.12
N VAL A 23 4.14 8.94 9.22
CA VAL A 23 4.25 8.72 7.78
C VAL A 23 5.66 9.06 7.36
N GLN A 24 6.60 8.17 7.60
CA GLN A 24 7.84 8.13 6.86
C GLN A 24 8.31 6.68 6.77
N CYS A 25 7.82 5.98 5.75
CA CYS A 25 8.49 4.78 5.26
C CYS A 25 8.58 4.88 3.74
N GLY A 26 9.81 4.94 3.22
CA GLY A 26 10.10 4.60 1.84
C GLY A 26 10.76 5.68 1.00
N GLU A 27 11.98 6.11 1.36
CA GLU A 27 12.92 6.57 0.34
C GLU A 27 13.58 5.32 -0.26
N GLY A 28 13.17 4.94 -1.47
CA GLY A 28 13.63 3.73 -2.13
C GLY A 28 13.00 3.59 -3.51
N ALA A 29 13.57 4.29 -4.49
CA ALA A 29 13.25 4.15 -5.90
C ALA A 29 13.74 2.78 -6.41
N GLY A 30 12.95 1.75 -6.21
CA GLY A 30 13.16 0.40 -6.74
C GLY A 30 12.03 -0.50 -6.30
N GLY A 31 11.30 -1.11 -7.24
CA GLY A 31 10.04 -1.84 -7.01
C GLY A 31 10.14 -3.12 -6.17
N GLY A 32 11.22 -3.33 -5.41
CA GLY A 32 11.46 -4.56 -4.63
C GLY A 32 11.41 -5.83 -5.49
N ALA A 33 11.39 -6.98 -4.83
CA ALA A 33 11.26 -8.28 -5.49
C ALA A 33 9.91 -8.45 -6.22
N LEU A 34 8.89 -7.68 -5.83
CA LEU A 34 7.56 -7.71 -6.45
C LEU A 34 7.52 -7.03 -7.82
N GLY A 35 8.21 -5.89 -7.97
CA GLY A 35 8.26 -5.14 -9.24
C GLY A 35 8.96 -5.91 -10.37
N ASP A 36 9.78 -6.90 -10.03
CA ASP A 36 10.37 -7.83 -11.01
C ASP A 36 9.38 -8.89 -11.52
N ILE A 37 8.26 -9.10 -10.81
CA ILE A 37 7.26 -10.13 -11.10
C ILE A 37 6.01 -9.52 -11.72
N VAL A 38 5.55 -8.40 -11.17
CA VAL A 38 4.34 -7.71 -11.62
C VAL A 38 4.72 -6.36 -12.18
N SER A 39 4.60 -6.22 -13.50
CA SER A 39 4.65 -4.90 -14.14
C SER A 39 3.33 -4.15 -13.91
N SER A 40 3.35 -2.83 -14.10
CA SER A 40 2.12 -2.03 -14.05
C SER A 40 1.09 -2.53 -15.06
N GLU A 41 1.53 -2.94 -16.26
CA GLU A 41 0.65 -3.47 -17.31
C GLU A 41 -0.02 -4.78 -16.86
N LEU A 42 0.75 -5.69 -16.26
CA LEU A 42 0.23 -6.96 -15.74
C LEU A 42 -0.76 -6.74 -14.58
N PHE A 43 -0.50 -5.74 -13.73
CA PHE A 43 -1.43 -5.37 -12.65
C PHE A 43 -2.78 -4.90 -13.19
N GLU A 44 -2.78 -4.07 -14.25
CA GLU A 44 -4.02 -3.64 -14.91
C GLU A 44 -4.76 -4.82 -15.58
N GLU A 45 -4.02 -5.74 -16.20
CA GLU A 45 -4.60 -6.95 -16.82
C GLU A 45 -5.23 -7.90 -15.80
N MET A 46 -4.59 -8.05 -14.62
CA MET A 46 -5.09 -8.92 -13.55
C MET A 46 -6.33 -8.34 -12.84
N LEU A 47 -6.48 -7.01 -12.81
CA LEU A 47 -7.59 -6.33 -12.12
C LEU A 47 -8.36 -5.37 -13.06
N PRO A 48 -8.97 -5.89 -14.14
CA PRO A 48 -9.46 -5.07 -15.26
C PRO A 48 -10.69 -4.21 -14.92
N HIS A 49 -11.52 -4.66 -13.96
CA HIS A 49 -12.80 -4.01 -13.64
C HIS A 49 -12.78 -3.17 -12.36
N ARG A 50 -11.64 -3.10 -11.64
CA ARG A 50 -11.60 -2.41 -10.33
C ARG A 50 -11.89 -0.90 -10.41
N ASN A 51 -11.68 -0.31 -11.59
CA ASN A 51 -11.88 1.11 -11.86
C ASN A 51 -13.17 1.40 -12.63
N ASP A 52 -14.06 0.42 -12.77
CA ASP A 52 -15.36 0.65 -13.38
C ASP A 52 -16.14 1.69 -12.53
N PRO A 53 -16.78 2.72 -13.12
CA PRO A 53 -17.56 3.72 -12.38
C PRO A 53 -18.63 3.15 -11.44
N TYR A 54 -19.06 1.91 -11.65
CA TYR A 54 -20.02 1.25 -10.75
C TYR A 54 -19.38 0.67 -9.48
N CYS A 55 -18.05 0.59 -9.40
CA CYS A 55 -17.33 0.12 -8.22
C CYS A 55 -17.10 1.27 -7.22
N PRO A 56 -17.51 1.13 -5.94
CA PRO A 56 -17.28 2.15 -4.91
C PRO A 56 -15.81 2.49 -4.65
N ALA A 57 -14.91 1.57 -4.98
CA ALA A 57 -13.47 1.68 -4.79
C ALA A 57 -12.73 2.09 -6.08
N ALA A 58 -13.42 2.64 -7.08
CA ALA A 58 -12.77 3.07 -8.33
C ALA A 58 -11.59 4.02 -8.04
N ASN A 59 -10.44 3.73 -8.65
CA ASN A 59 -9.16 4.44 -8.49
C ASN A 59 -8.50 4.33 -7.11
N PHE A 60 -9.03 3.51 -6.19
CA PHE A 60 -8.44 3.32 -4.86
C PHE A 60 -7.22 2.39 -4.89
N TYR A 61 -7.32 1.27 -5.62
CA TYR A 61 -6.26 0.27 -5.73
C TYR A 61 -5.31 0.62 -6.89
N THR A 62 -4.20 1.31 -6.58
CA THR A 62 -3.19 1.71 -7.57
C THR A 62 -1.95 0.81 -7.53
N TYR A 63 -1.26 0.67 -8.67
CA TYR A 63 -0.02 -0.09 -8.76
C TYR A 63 1.07 0.48 -7.84
N ASP A 64 1.21 1.80 -7.78
CA ASP A 64 2.20 2.46 -6.94
C ASP A 64 1.96 2.18 -5.45
N ALA A 65 0.70 2.18 -5.01
CA ALA A 65 0.34 1.83 -3.64
C ALA A 65 0.65 0.35 -3.33
N PHE A 66 0.42 -0.55 -4.29
CA PHE A 66 0.75 -1.97 -4.16
C PHE A 66 2.26 -2.19 -4.01
N ILE A 67 3.07 -1.54 -4.84
CA ILE A 67 4.54 -1.60 -4.75
C ILE A 67 5.05 -0.94 -3.46
N ALA A 68 4.48 0.19 -3.05
CA ALA A 68 4.84 0.84 -1.79
C ALA A 68 4.53 -0.04 -0.58
N ALA A 69 3.37 -0.70 -0.56
CA ALA A 69 3.00 -1.64 0.50
C ALA A 69 3.93 -2.87 0.52
N ALA A 70 4.27 -3.42 -0.64
CA ALA A 70 5.16 -4.57 -0.72
C ALA A 70 6.57 -4.31 -0.18
N LYS A 71 7.07 -3.07 -0.30
CA LYS A 71 8.36 -2.68 0.31
C LYS A 71 8.36 -2.80 1.85
N LEU A 72 7.19 -2.77 2.49
CA LEU A 72 7.05 -2.97 3.93
C LEU A 72 7.20 -4.45 4.33
N TYR A 73 7.05 -5.37 3.37
CA TYR A 73 7.12 -6.82 3.58
C TYR A 73 8.20 -7.39 2.65
N PRO A 74 9.49 -7.24 2.99
CA PRO A 74 10.60 -7.56 2.08
C PRO A 74 10.66 -9.03 1.66
N ASP A 75 10.06 -9.94 2.43
CA ASP A 75 9.99 -11.37 2.11
C ASP A 75 8.87 -11.72 1.12
N PHE A 76 7.90 -10.82 0.93
CA PHE A 76 6.79 -10.99 -0.01
C PHE A 76 7.31 -11.03 -1.44
N ALA A 77 6.97 -12.09 -2.17
CA ALA A 77 7.41 -12.32 -3.54
C ALA A 77 8.95 -12.34 -3.69
N ALA A 78 9.68 -12.61 -2.61
CA ALA A 78 11.14 -12.69 -2.59
C ALA A 78 11.68 -14.10 -2.28
N THR A 79 10.80 -15.05 -1.92
CA THR A 79 11.19 -16.39 -1.45
C THR A 79 11.01 -17.46 -2.52
N GLY A 80 12.03 -18.31 -2.70
CA GLY A 80 11.98 -19.45 -3.62
C GLY A 80 12.35 -19.10 -5.06
N ASP A 81 12.03 -20.01 -5.99
CA ASP A 81 12.24 -19.79 -7.42
C ASP A 81 11.19 -18.84 -8.03
N ASN A 82 11.39 -18.46 -9.29
CA ASN A 82 10.49 -17.53 -9.98
C ASN A 82 9.05 -18.03 -10.06
N ASP A 83 8.83 -19.33 -10.19
CA ASP A 83 7.48 -19.90 -10.29
C ASP A 83 6.78 -19.88 -8.92
N THR A 84 7.53 -20.10 -7.85
CA THR A 84 7.06 -19.98 -6.46
C THR A 84 6.65 -18.55 -6.16
N ARG A 85 7.51 -17.57 -6.49
CA ARG A 85 7.23 -16.15 -6.27
C ARG A 85 6.01 -15.67 -7.08
N LYS A 86 5.88 -16.09 -8.35
CA LYS A 86 4.69 -15.81 -9.17
C LYS A 86 3.42 -16.42 -8.55
N ARG A 87 3.52 -17.64 -8.04
CA ARG A 87 2.39 -18.34 -7.40
C ARG A 87 1.96 -17.65 -6.11
N GLU A 88 2.90 -17.16 -5.31
CA GLU A 88 2.60 -16.38 -4.10
C GLU A 88 1.78 -15.13 -4.44
N VAL A 89 2.23 -14.35 -5.43
CA VAL A 89 1.53 -13.14 -5.86
C VAL A 89 0.15 -13.46 -6.44
N ALA A 90 0.05 -14.49 -7.29
CA ALA A 90 -1.23 -14.92 -7.84
C ALA A 90 -2.20 -15.41 -6.75
N ALA A 91 -1.71 -16.11 -5.73
CA ALA A 91 -2.51 -16.55 -4.60
C ALA A 91 -2.99 -15.37 -3.76
N PHE A 92 -2.12 -14.40 -3.47
CA PHE A 92 -2.48 -13.18 -2.75
C PHE A 92 -3.57 -12.41 -3.48
N LEU A 93 -3.35 -12.08 -4.76
CA LEU A 93 -4.32 -11.34 -5.57
C LEU A 93 -5.63 -12.12 -5.73
N GLY A 94 -5.58 -13.44 -5.93
CA GLY A 94 -6.79 -14.26 -6.03
C GLY A 94 -7.63 -14.23 -4.74
N GLN A 95 -6.99 -14.33 -3.57
CA GLN A 95 -7.69 -14.26 -2.28
C GLN A 95 -8.26 -12.87 -2.02
N THR A 96 -7.49 -11.79 -2.24
CA THR A 96 -7.98 -10.43 -2.00
C THR A 96 -9.09 -10.05 -2.97
N SER A 97 -9.00 -10.44 -4.24
CA SER A 97 -10.04 -10.20 -5.24
C SER A 97 -11.36 -10.89 -4.88
N HIS A 98 -11.31 -12.09 -4.28
CA HIS A 98 -12.52 -12.76 -3.81
C HIS A 98 -13.23 -11.98 -2.69
N VAL A 99 -12.46 -11.35 -1.80
CA VAL A 99 -13.02 -10.54 -0.70
C VAL A 99 -13.59 -9.20 -1.19
N THR A 100 -13.14 -8.69 -2.34
CA THR A 100 -13.53 -7.39 -2.88
C THR A 100 -14.32 -7.46 -4.18
N THR A 101 -15.01 -8.58 -4.45
CA THR A 101 -15.83 -8.76 -5.66
C THR A 101 -17.16 -8.02 -5.62
#